data_AF-A0A0J8U5T8-F1
#
_entry.id   AF-A0A0J8U5T8-F1
#
_cell.length_a   1.000
_cell.length_b   1.000
_cell.length_c   1.000
_cell.angle_alpha   90.00
_cell.angle_beta   90.00
_cell.angle_gamma   90.00
#
_symmetry.space_group_name_H-M   'P 1'
#
loop_
_entity.id
_entity.type
_entity.pdbx_description
1 polymer ?
#
loop_
_entity_poly.entity_id
_entity_poly.type
_entity_poly.pdbx_seq_one_letter_code
_entity_poly.pdbx_strand_id
1 'polypeptide(L)' 'METAAQNGSSNQTGTARVKRGMAEMLKGGVIMDVVTPEQAKIAEGAGAVAVMAL' A
#
# COMPACT_ATOMS: atom_id res chain seq x y z
N MET A 1 -22.74 -9.77 -20.48
CA MET A 1 -22.33 -11.16 -20.20
C MET A 1 -20.81 -11.12 -20.12
N GLU A 2 -20.27 -11.03 -18.91
CA GLU A 2 -18.88 -11.35 -18.56
C GLU A 2 -18.90 -11.58 -17.04
N THR A 3 -19.34 -12.77 -16.65
CA THR A 3 -19.21 -13.28 -15.28
C THR A 3 -17.80 -13.82 -15.12
N ALA A 4 -16.99 -13.17 -14.27
CA ALA A 4 -15.80 -13.79 -13.71
C ALA A 4 -16.05 -14.05 -12.23
N ALA A 5 -16.46 -15.28 -11.94
CA ALA A 5 -16.53 -15.81 -10.58
C ALA A 5 -15.13 -15.82 -9.96
N GLN A 6 -14.92 -15.08 -8.88
CA GLN A 6 -13.76 -15.26 -8.02
C GLN A 6 -14.18 -16.02 -6.77
N ASN A 7 -14.08 -17.34 -6.87
CA ASN A 7 -14.18 -18.27 -5.76
C ASN A 7 -12.80 -18.31 -5.07
N GLY A 8 -12.65 -17.58 -3.98
CA GLY A 8 -11.51 -17.66 -3.08
C GLY A 8 -12.01 -17.41 -1.68
N SER A 9 -11.85 -18.38 -0.77
CA SER A 9 -12.24 -18.28 0.64
C SER A 9 -11.96 -16.87 1.17
N SER A 10 -13.03 -16.12 1.43
CA SER A 10 -12.97 -14.72 1.80
C SER A 10 -12.46 -14.60 3.24
N ASN A 11 -11.15 -14.75 3.43
CA ASN A 11 -10.50 -14.44 4.68
C ASN A 11 -10.44 -12.91 4.79
N GLN A 12 -11.60 -12.31 5.10
CA GLN A 12 -11.75 -10.87 5.23
C GLN A 12 -11.07 -10.43 6.53
N THR A 13 -9.77 -10.15 6.46
CA THR A 13 -9.06 -9.54 7.58
C THR A 13 -9.28 -8.03 7.56
N GLY A 14 -9.84 -7.51 8.66
CA GLY A 14 -10.06 -6.07 8.87
C GLY A 14 -11.32 -5.51 8.19
N THR A 15 -12.00 -4.59 8.88
CA THR A 15 -13.19 -3.91 8.36
C THR A 15 -12.81 -2.81 7.36
N ALA A 16 -13.77 -2.38 6.53
CA ALA A 16 -13.55 -1.25 5.61
C ALA A 16 -13.14 0.05 6.34
N ARG A 17 -13.59 0.24 7.58
CA ARG A 17 -13.17 1.36 8.43
C ARG A 17 -11.67 1.31 8.73
N VAL A 18 -11.12 0.13 9.03
CA VAL A 18 -9.69 -0.05 9.31
C VAL A 18 -8.85 0.22 8.06
N LYS A 19 -9.28 -0.29 6.89
CA LYS A 19 -8.58 -0.06 5.62
C LYS A 19 -8.54 1.42 5.24
N ARG A 20 -9.65 2.14 5.41
CA ARG A 20 -9.68 3.60 5.24
C ARG A 20 -8.78 4.29 6.25
N GLY A 21 -8.87 3.92 7.53
CA GLY A 21 -8.00 4.48 8.58
C GLY A 21 -6.51 4.35 8.27
N MET A 22 -6.09 3.21 7.71
CA MET A 22 -4.70 3.02 7.27
C MET A 22 -4.31 3.99 6.14
N ALA A 23 -5.17 4.20 5.15
CA ALA A 23 -4.90 5.15 4.07
C ALA A 23 -4.86 6.61 4.58
N GLU A 24 -5.71 6.94 5.55
CA GLU A 24 -5.70 8.25 6.20
C GLU A 24 -4.39 8.54 6.95
N MET A 25 -3.74 7.52 7.52
CA MET A 25 -2.45 7.65 8.21
C MET A 25 -1.30 8.05 7.27
N LEU A 26 -1.44 7.83 5.96
CA LEU A 26 -0.44 8.19 4.96
C LEU A 26 -0.62 9.63 4.42
N LYS A 27 -1.68 10.34 4.84
CA LYS A 27 -1.97 11.70 4.36
C LYS A 27 -0.87 12.68 4.77
N GLY A 28 -0.52 13.59 3.87
CA GLY A 28 0.53 14.59 4.08
C GLY A 28 1.95 14.05 3.91
N GLY A 29 2.11 12.74 3.69
CA GLY A 29 3.38 12.11 3.37
C GLY A 29 3.68 12.06 1.87
N VAL A 30 4.91 11.69 1.54
CA VAL A 30 5.34 11.34 0.18
C VAL A 30 5.49 9.84 0.07
N ILE A 31 5.00 9.27 -1.03
CA ILE A 31 5.24 7.88 -1.43
C ILE A 31 6.21 7.91 -2.61
N MET A 32 7.38 7.27 -2.49
CA MET A 32 8.40 7.26 -3.54
C MET A 32 8.45 5.92 -4.29
N ASP A 33 8.59 5.99 -5.61
CA ASP A 33 8.84 4.81 -6.44
C ASP A 33 10.30 4.36 -6.31
N VAL A 34 10.51 3.06 -6.10
CA VAL A 34 11.84 2.45 -5.94
C VAL A 34 11.92 1.13 -6.70
N VAL A 35 13.09 0.85 -7.27
CA VAL A 35 13.39 -0.39 -8.01
C VAL A 35 14.52 -1.21 -7.37
N THR A 36 15.11 -0.71 -6.28
CA THR A 36 16.19 -1.40 -5.55
C THR A 36 16.07 -1.21 -4.02
N PRO A 37 16.57 -2.16 -3.22
CA PRO A 37 16.60 -2.02 -1.75
C PRO A 37 17.38 -0.78 -1.27
N GLU A 38 18.43 -0.40 -1.99
CA GLU A 38 19.24 0.77 -1.67
C GLU A 38 18.45 2.08 -1.83
N GLN A 39 17.64 2.18 -2.90
CA GLN A 39 16.73 3.32 -3.08
C GLN A 39 15.68 3.41 -1.98
N ALA A 40 15.15 2.27 -1.51
CA ALA A 40 14.20 2.25 -0.40
C ALA A 40 14.81 2.86 0.88
N LYS A 41 16.08 2.52 1.19
CA LYS A 41 16.81 3.11 2.33
C LYS A 41 17.03 4.62 2.17
N ILE A 42 17.32 5.08 0.96
CA ILE A 42 17.47 6.52 0.67
C ILE A 42 16.13 7.25 0.82
N ALA A 43 15.04 6.66 0.33
CA ALA A 43 13.70 7.23 0.41
C ALA A 43 13.23 7.37 1.87
N GLU A 44 13.46 6.35 2.70
CA GLU A 44 13.19 6.41 4.15
C GLU A 44 13.98 7.54 4.81
N GLY A 45 15.29 7.65 4.53
CA GLY A 45 16.14 8.72 5.05
C GLY A 45 15.76 10.13 4.57
N ALA A 46 15.14 10.25 3.40
CA ALA A 46 14.62 11.51 2.86
C ALA A 46 13.25 11.90 3.44
N GLY A 47 12.64 11.06 4.27
CA GLY A 47 11.34 11.33 4.90
C GLY A 47 10.14 10.84 4.11
N ALA A 48 10.31 9.87 3.20
CA ALA A 48 9.17 9.18 2.58
C ALA A 48 8.37 8.41 3.65
N VAL A 49 7.04 8.55 3.63
CA VAL A 49 6.15 7.86 4.59
C VAL A 49 5.90 6.41 4.15
N ALA A 50 6.01 6.14 2.84
CA ALA A 50 5.99 4.80 2.28
C ALA A 50 6.80 4.75 0.96
N VAL A 51 7.06 3.54 0.45
CA VAL A 51 7.67 3.32 -0.87
C VAL A 51 6.79 2.42 -1.73
N MET A 52 6.75 2.69 -3.04
CA MET A 52 6.15 1.81 -4.04
C MET A 52 7.26 1.03 -4.75
N ALA A 53 7.23 -0.29 -4.65
CA ALA A 53 8.17 -1.16 -5.36
C ALA A 53 7.68 -1.41 -6.80
N LEU A 54 8.52 -1.08 -7.78
CA LEU A 54 8.27 -1.25 -9.21
C LEU A 54 8.94 -2.52 -9.77
#